data_AF-A0A1F9GIM9-F1
#
_entry.id   AF-A0A1F9GIM9-F1
#
_cell.length_a   1.000
_cell.length_b   1.000
_cell.length_c   1.000
_cell.angle_alpha   90.00
_cell.angle_beta   90.00
_cell.angle_gamma   90.00
#
_symmetry.space_group_name_H-M   'P 1'
#
loop_
_entity.id
_entity.type
_entity.pdbx_description
1 polymer ?
#
loop_
_entity_poly.entity_id
_entity_poly.type
_entity_poly.pdbx_seq_one_letter_code
_entity_poly.pdbx_strand_id
1 'polypeptide(L)'
;MKKLILETFGVTVGLLGLFKIFQFFLSEFWVGILVPALLLYVPFFVLPDKVHPFDFFDRSWKQLQLSFIVFGVAVLIVFPPFAFLAHFWMLWFEHKHGFEPASFVFFTEPLLLNLLVVALPEEFYFRGFLQSRFNQLWPAKWRLLGAELGWGWIVTAVIFAFAHSVLNLQWWHFSIFFPALLFGYLRERTNSLTAPILFHTFSNCFMNWFAKSYF
;
A
#
# COMPACT_ATOMS: atom_id res chain seq x y z
N MET A 1 -19.04 -11.11 15.37
CA MET A 1 -19.20 -10.03 14.38
C MET A 1 -19.00 -8.63 14.98
N LYS A 2 -19.84 -8.15 15.90
CA LYS A 2 -19.70 -6.80 16.51
C LYS A 2 -18.36 -6.56 17.20
N LYS A 3 -17.87 -7.53 17.99
CA LYS A 3 -16.56 -7.46 18.67
C LYS A 3 -15.40 -7.32 17.67
N LEU A 4 -15.39 -8.14 16.61
CA LEU A 4 -14.39 -8.12 15.55
C LEU A 4 -14.33 -6.78 14.80
N ILE A 5 -15.49 -6.20 14.48
CA ILE A 5 -15.59 -4.88 13.85
C ILE A 5 -15.01 -3.81 14.79
N LEU A 6 -15.45 -3.80 16.05
CA LEU A 6 -15.01 -2.81 17.04
C LEU A 6 -13.50 -2.89 17.30
N GLU A 7 -12.95 -4.10 17.41
CA GLU A 7 -11.50 -4.31 17.56
C GLU A 7 -10.73 -3.81 16.34
N THR A 8 -11.14 -4.21 15.14
CA THR A 8 -10.42 -3.89 13.90
C THR A 8 -10.43 -2.38 13.61
N PHE A 9 -11.59 -1.73 13.73
CA PHE A 9 -11.72 -0.28 13.56
C PHE A 9 -11.08 0.47 14.74
N GLY A 10 -11.29 0.02 15.97
CA GLY A 10 -10.74 0.66 17.17
C GLY A 10 -9.21 0.69 17.17
N VAL A 11 -8.57 -0.42 16.78
CA VAL A 11 -7.10 -0.48 16.62
C VAL A 11 -6.62 0.48 15.55
N THR A 12 -7.30 0.54 14.40
CA THR A 12 -6.91 1.43 13.30
C THR A 12 -7.07 2.91 13.69
N VAL A 13 -8.19 3.29 14.31
CA VAL A 13 -8.41 4.66 14.78
C VAL A 13 -7.41 5.03 15.88
N GLY A 14 -7.14 4.12 16.81
CA GLY A 14 -6.15 4.30 17.87
C GLY A 14 -4.74 4.53 17.30
N LEU A 15 -4.34 3.73 16.29
CA LEU A 15 -3.06 3.91 15.60
C LEU A 15 -2.96 5.24 14.88
N LEU A 16 -4.00 5.66 14.14
CA LEU A 16 -4.00 6.96 13.47
C LEU A 16 -3.90 8.13 14.46
N GLY A 17 -4.59 8.03 15.60
CA GLY A 17 -4.46 9.00 16.69
C GLY A 17 -3.03 9.04 17.24
N LEU A 18 -2.44 7.88 17.51
CA LEU A 18 -1.07 7.78 17.99
C LEU A 18 -0.04 8.32 16.99
N PHE A 19 -0.22 8.04 15.70
CA PHE A 19 0.64 8.57 14.64
C PHE A 19 0.55 10.10 14.59
N LYS A 20 -0.64 10.68 14.76
CA LYS A 20 -0.79 12.13 14.80
C LYS A 20 -0.11 12.76 16.02
N ILE A 21 -0.20 12.10 17.17
CA ILE A 21 0.54 12.50 18.38
C ILE A 21 2.05 12.45 18.12
N PHE A 22 2.55 11.37 17.52
CA PHE A 22 3.97 11.24 17.18
C PHE A 22 4.43 12.33 16.21
N GLN A 23 3.67 12.62 15.16
CA GLN A 23 3.98 13.73 14.25
C GLN A 23 4.03 15.09 14.94
N PHE A 24 3.26 15.29 16.01
CA PHE A 24 3.23 16.56 16.74
C PHE A 24 4.40 16.71 17.72
N PHE A 25 4.80 15.62 18.40
CA PHE A 25 5.77 15.68 19.50
C PHE A 25 7.17 15.16 19.15
N LEU A 26 7.31 14.37 18.10
CA LEU A 26 8.57 13.70 17.75
C LEU A 26 9.12 14.24 16.43
N SER A 27 10.43 14.09 16.22
CA SER A 27 11.06 14.42 14.95
C SER A 27 10.69 13.40 13.86
N GLU A 28 10.80 13.82 12.60
CA GLU A 28 10.59 12.95 11.42
C GLU A 28 11.39 11.65 11.50
N PHE A 29 12.60 11.69 12.06
CA PHE A 29 13.43 10.51 12.29
C PHE A 29 12.72 9.46 13.17
N TRP A 30 12.16 9.89 14.32
CA TRP A 30 11.47 8.98 15.23
C TRP A 30 10.14 8.52 14.68
N VAL A 31 9.40 9.41 13.99
CA VAL A 31 8.15 9.05 13.31
C VAL A 31 8.40 7.97 12.24
N GLY A 32 9.46 8.15 11.44
CA GLY A 32 9.88 7.21 10.40
C GLY A 32 10.33 5.83 10.90
N ILE A 33 10.57 5.67 12.21
CA ILE A 33 10.86 4.38 12.84
C ILE A 33 9.61 3.81 13.50
N LEU A 34 8.91 4.62 14.30
CA LEU A 34 7.81 4.17 15.15
C LEU A 34 6.56 3.80 14.35
N VAL A 35 6.23 4.55 13.29
CA VAL A 35 5.05 4.26 12.47
C VAL A 35 5.18 2.90 11.77
N PRO A 36 6.26 2.62 11.00
CA PRO A 36 6.51 1.30 10.44
C PRO A 36 6.52 0.17 11.48
N ALA A 37 7.17 0.40 12.63
CA ALA A 37 7.21 -0.59 13.70
C ALA A 37 5.79 -0.91 14.20
N LEU A 38 4.95 0.08 14.46
CA LEU A 38 3.58 -0.15 14.91
C LEU A 38 2.74 -0.88 13.85
N LEU A 39 2.87 -0.52 12.57
CA LEU A 39 2.17 -1.21 11.48
C LEU A 39 2.57 -2.69 11.39
N LEU A 40 3.84 -3.02 11.66
CA LEU A 40 4.32 -4.40 11.69
C LEU A 40 3.89 -5.15 12.96
N TYR A 41 4.06 -4.55 14.14
CA TYR A 41 3.93 -5.26 15.41
C TYR A 41 2.50 -5.32 15.94
N VAL A 42 1.66 -4.30 15.73
CA VAL A 42 0.28 -4.31 16.24
C VAL A 42 -0.52 -5.52 15.75
N PRO A 43 -0.45 -5.92 14.47
CA PRO A 43 -1.12 -7.14 14.01
C PRO A 43 -0.79 -8.40 14.82
N PHE A 44 0.44 -8.57 15.32
CA PHE A 44 0.84 -9.74 16.11
C PHE A 44 0.08 -9.85 17.44
N PHE A 45 -0.32 -8.72 18.03
CA PHE A 45 -1.05 -8.69 19.30
C PHE A 45 -2.57 -8.76 19.14
N VAL A 46 -3.09 -8.48 17.94
CA VAL A 46 -4.53 -8.39 17.67
C VAL A 46 -5.05 -9.59 16.88
N LEU A 47 -4.20 -10.24 16.09
CA LEU A 47 -4.58 -11.43 15.35
C LEU A 47 -4.89 -12.60 16.31
N PRO A 48 -5.91 -13.43 16.00
CA PRO A 48 -6.16 -14.65 16.76
C PRO A 48 -4.96 -15.60 16.66
N ASP A 49 -4.69 -16.38 17.71
CA ASP A 49 -3.56 -17.33 17.78
C ASP A 49 -3.46 -18.31 16.60
N LYS A 50 -4.60 -18.58 15.94
CA LYS A 50 -4.71 -19.48 14.78
C LYS A 50 -4.28 -18.85 13.46
N VAL A 51 -4.05 -17.54 13.41
CA VAL A 51 -3.61 -16.80 12.21
C VAL A 51 -2.18 -16.36 12.46
N HIS A 52 -1.22 -16.99 11.79
CA HIS A 52 0.18 -16.60 11.93
C HIS A 52 0.49 -15.49 10.91
N PRO A 53 1.09 -14.35 11.28
CA PRO A 53 1.27 -13.27 10.31
C PRO A 53 2.19 -13.62 9.13
N PHE A 54 3.05 -14.63 9.29
CA PHE A 54 3.85 -15.20 8.19
C PHE A 54 2.99 -15.89 7.12
N ASP A 55 1.75 -16.26 7.45
CA ASP A 55 0.77 -16.82 6.51
C ASP A 55 0.41 -15.87 5.37
N PHE A 56 0.73 -14.58 5.49
CA PHE A 56 0.47 -13.56 4.49
C PHE A 56 1.49 -13.57 3.33
N PHE A 57 2.62 -14.27 3.49
CA PHE A 57 3.65 -14.37 2.46
C PHE A 57 3.54 -15.66 1.64
N ASP A 58 4.29 -15.73 0.54
CA ASP A 58 4.30 -16.90 -0.34
C ASP A 58 4.75 -18.15 0.41
N ARG A 59 3.98 -19.23 0.29
CA ARG A 59 4.24 -20.51 0.97
C ARG A 59 4.92 -21.55 0.08
N SER A 60 5.09 -21.22 -1.20
CA SER A 60 5.71 -22.11 -2.18
C SER A 60 6.37 -21.33 -3.31
N TRP A 61 7.35 -21.95 -3.96
CA TRP A 61 7.99 -21.39 -5.15
C TRP A 61 7.01 -21.04 -6.28
N LYS A 62 5.97 -21.87 -6.48
CA LYS A 62 4.93 -21.61 -7.49
C LYS A 62 4.14 -20.35 -7.18
N GLN A 63 3.82 -20.13 -5.90
CA GLN A 63 3.12 -18.93 -5.46
C GLN A 63 4.01 -17.69 -5.61
N LEU A 64 5.29 -17.80 -5.24
CA LEU A 64 6.26 -16.72 -5.42
C LEU A 64 6.40 -16.34 -6.91
N GLN A 65 6.52 -17.32 -7.80
CA GLN A 65 6.54 -17.09 -9.25
C GLN A 65 5.27 -16.38 -9.73
N LEU A 66 4.10 -16.81 -9.26
CA LEU A 66 2.83 -16.14 -9.56
C LEU A 66 2.85 -14.69 -9.07
N SER A 67 3.37 -14.42 -7.88
CA SER A 67 3.50 -13.06 -7.32
C SER A 67 4.37 -12.17 -8.22
N PHE A 68 5.52 -12.64 -8.69
CA PHE A 68 6.38 -11.91 -9.62
C PHE A 68 5.73 -11.69 -10.99
N ILE A 69 5.05 -12.70 -11.55
CA ILE A 69 4.35 -12.59 -12.83
C ILE A 69 3.22 -11.56 -12.73
N VAL A 70 2.38 -11.67 -11.70
CA VAL A 70 1.24 -10.75 -11.50
C VAL A 70 1.73 -9.33 -11.23
N PHE A 71 2.81 -9.16 -10.46
CA PHE A 71 3.49 -7.87 -10.30
C PHE A 71 3.96 -7.30 -11.64
N GLY A 72 4.71 -8.07 -12.44
CA GLY A 72 5.24 -7.61 -13.73
C GLY A 72 4.14 -7.24 -14.72
N VAL A 73 3.09 -8.07 -14.82
CA VAL A 73 1.90 -7.78 -15.64
C VAL A 73 1.21 -6.50 -15.17
N ALA A 74 1.03 -6.32 -13.86
CA ALA A 74 0.42 -5.10 -13.32
C ALA A 74 1.25 -3.86 -13.67
N VAL A 75 2.59 -3.94 -13.57
CA VAL A 75 3.47 -2.83 -13.98
C VAL A 75 3.28 -2.49 -15.45
N LEU A 76 3.30 -3.49 -16.33
CA LEU A 76 3.17 -3.30 -17.78
C LEU A 76 1.80 -2.74 -18.21
N ILE A 77 0.73 -3.06 -17.48
CA ILE A 77 -0.61 -2.57 -17.77
C ILE A 77 -0.82 -1.16 -17.21
N VAL A 78 -0.33 -0.89 -16.00
CA VAL A 78 -0.68 0.32 -15.25
C VAL A 78 0.24 1.48 -15.56
N PHE A 79 1.55 1.25 -15.63
CA PHE A 79 2.51 2.36 -15.73
C PHE A 79 2.52 3.09 -17.06
N PRO A 80 2.32 2.45 -18.23
CA PRO A 80 2.24 3.19 -19.49
C PRO A 80 1.11 4.24 -19.54
N PRO A 81 -0.18 3.89 -19.28
CA PRO A 81 -1.23 4.91 -19.24
C PRO A 81 -1.05 5.88 -18.07
N PHE A 82 -0.56 5.41 -16.92
CA PHE A 82 -0.28 6.28 -15.78
C PHE A 82 0.78 7.34 -16.10
N ALA A 83 1.93 6.96 -16.67
CA ALA A 83 3.00 7.87 -17.05
C ALA A 83 2.54 8.89 -18.09
N PHE A 84 1.70 8.46 -19.04
CA PHE A 84 1.08 9.35 -20.02
C PHE A 84 0.17 10.39 -19.34
N LEU A 85 -0.72 9.97 -18.44
CA LEU A 85 -1.59 10.90 -17.70
C LEU A 85 -0.79 11.80 -16.75
N ALA A 86 0.21 11.24 -16.08
CA ALA A 86 1.11 11.98 -15.18
C ALA A 86 1.93 13.01 -15.95
N HIS A 87 2.30 12.76 -17.21
CA HIS A 87 2.97 13.75 -18.06
C HIS A 87 2.10 15.01 -18.23
N PHE A 88 0.82 14.85 -18.59
CA PHE A 88 -0.08 16.00 -18.69
C PHE A 88 -0.32 16.66 -17.34
N TRP A 89 -0.33 15.89 -16.25
CA TRP A 89 -0.37 16.46 -14.91
C TRP A 89 0.81 17.40 -14.65
N MET A 90 2.04 16.94 -14.94
CA MET A 90 3.26 17.73 -14.76
C MET A 90 3.23 19.02 -15.59
N LEU A 91 2.73 18.97 -16.82
CA LEU A 91 2.65 20.16 -17.68
C LEU A 91 1.57 21.15 -17.25
N TRP A 92 0.38 20.67 -16.89
CA TRP A 92 -0.78 21.54 -16.66
C TRP A 92 -0.91 22.02 -15.22
N PHE A 93 -0.64 21.16 -14.25
CA PHE A 93 -0.83 21.46 -12.82
C PHE A 93 0.47 21.83 -12.12
N GLU A 94 1.58 21.17 -12.44
CA GLU A 94 2.90 21.49 -11.87
C GLU A 94 3.68 22.53 -12.69
N HIS A 95 3.10 23.00 -13.80
CA HIS A 95 3.67 23.99 -14.71
C HIS A 95 5.08 23.68 -15.20
N LYS A 96 5.41 22.39 -15.35
CA LYS A 96 6.68 21.94 -15.89
C LYS A 96 6.73 22.17 -17.40
N HIS A 97 7.93 22.42 -17.92
CA HIS A 97 8.10 22.86 -19.31
C HIS A 97 8.77 21.83 -20.20
N GLY A 98 9.47 20.86 -19.62
CA GLY A 98 10.15 19.82 -20.38
C GLY A 98 10.35 18.54 -19.59
N PHE A 99 10.73 17.49 -20.32
CA PHE A 99 11.07 16.19 -19.77
C PHE A 99 12.48 15.80 -20.23
N GLU A 100 13.33 15.52 -19.27
CA GLU A 100 14.65 14.93 -19.48
C GLU A 100 14.80 13.78 -18.49
N PRO A 101 15.04 12.53 -18.95
CA PRO A 101 15.20 11.40 -18.05
C PRO A 101 16.26 11.66 -16.98
N ALA A 102 15.83 11.72 -15.72
CA ALA A 102 16.76 11.86 -14.61
C ALA A 102 17.66 10.62 -14.50
N SER A 103 18.81 10.78 -13.84
CA SER A 103 19.66 9.62 -13.50
C SER A 103 18.85 8.54 -12.79
N PHE A 104 19.09 7.28 -13.17
CA PHE A 104 18.38 6.15 -12.58
C PHE A 104 18.67 5.97 -11.08
N VAL A 105 19.66 6.69 -10.53
CA VAL A 105 19.89 6.77 -9.09
C VAL A 105 18.65 7.21 -8.32
N PHE A 106 17.84 8.12 -8.88
CA PHE A 106 16.59 8.57 -8.24
C PHE A 106 15.53 7.47 -8.17
N PHE A 107 15.65 6.41 -8.97
CA PHE A 107 14.82 5.22 -8.82
C PHE A 107 15.39 4.27 -7.77
N THR A 108 16.70 4.02 -7.80
CA THR A 108 17.35 2.97 -7.00
C THR A 108 17.68 3.38 -5.57
N GLU A 109 18.05 4.63 -5.34
CA GLU A 109 18.41 5.16 -4.02
C GLU A 109 17.30 4.94 -2.97
N PRO A 110 16.02 5.26 -3.25
CA PRO A 110 14.97 5.08 -2.26
C PRO A 110 14.44 3.63 -2.19
N LEU A 111 15.00 2.68 -2.96
CA LEU A 111 14.45 1.33 -3.14
C LEU A 111 14.34 0.54 -1.83
N LEU A 112 15.44 0.43 -1.09
CA LEU A 112 15.46 -0.36 0.16
C LEU A 112 14.60 0.27 1.25
N LEU A 113 14.63 1.60 1.34
CA LEU A 113 13.80 2.33 2.30
C LEU A 113 12.32 2.14 1.97
N ASN A 114 11.92 2.30 0.70
CA ASN A 114 10.54 2.06 0.30
C ASN A 114 10.12 0.60 0.46
N LEU A 115 11.02 -0.35 0.21
CA LEU A 115 10.69 -1.76 0.36
C LEU A 115 10.46 -2.13 1.82
N LEU A 116 11.41 -1.80 2.70
CA LEU A 116 11.45 -2.32 4.06
C LEU A 116 10.73 -1.44 5.08
N VAL A 117 10.72 -0.12 4.87
CA VAL A 117 10.24 0.86 5.86
C VAL A 117 8.86 1.41 5.47
N VAL A 118 8.50 1.40 4.19
CA VAL A 118 7.21 1.93 3.71
C VAL A 118 6.27 0.81 3.28
N ALA A 119 6.57 0.16 2.14
CA ALA A 119 5.68 -0.80 1.50
C ALA A 119 5.44 -2.05 2.36
N LEU A 120 6.49 -2.69 2.89
CA LEU A 120 6.31 -3.89 3.70
C LEU A 120 5.44 -3.64 4.94
N PRO A 121 5.71 -2.64 5.80
CA PRO A 121 4.86 -2.32 6.96
C PRO A 121 3.43 -1.97 6.58
N GLU A 122 3.24 -1.11 5.57
CA GLU A 122 1.91 -0.70 5.14
C GLU A 122 1.12 -1.86 4.54
N GLU A 123 1.67 -2.61 3.59
CA GLU A 123 0.96 -3.74 2.99
C GLU A 123 0.71 -4.85 4.01
N PHE A 124 1.62 -5.07 4.96
CA PHE A 124 1.42 -6.00 6.05
C PHE A 124 0.22 -5.61 6.92
N TYR A 125 0.13 -4.34 7.32
CA TYR A 125 -1.00 -3.86 8.13
C TYR A 125 -2.31 -3.83 7.33
N PHE A 126 -2.31 -3.22 6.15
CA PHE A 126 -3.55 -2.99 5.41
C PHE A 126 -4.03 -4.24 4.66
N ARG A 127 -3.14 -4.96 3.97
CA ARG A 127 -3.53 -6.10 3.10
C ARG A 127 -3.42 -7.41 3.86
N GLY A 128 -2.40 -7.56 4.70
CA GLY A 128 -2.22 -8.71 5.56
C GLY A 128 -3.28 -8.74 6.67
N PHE A 129 -3.25 -7.75 7.54
CA PHE A 129 -4.15 -7.67 8.70
C PHE A 129 -5.55 -7.17 8.32
N LEU A 130 -5.70 -5.89 7.95
CA LEU A 130 -7.00 -5.22 7.88
C LEU A 130 -7.95 -5.85 6.83
N GLN A 131 -7.47 -6.06 5.61
CA GLN A 131 -8.25 -6.69 4.53
C GLN A 131 -8.65 -8.12 4.88
N SER A 132 -7.75 -8.93 5.44
CA SER A 132 -8.09 -10.30 5.87
C SER A 132 -9.16 -10.29 6.97
N ARG A 133 -9.11 -9.35 7.91
CA ARG A 133 -10.13 -9.21 8.98
C ARG A 133 -11.48 -8.81 8.41
N PHE A 134 -11.52 -7.90 7.45
CA PHE A 134 -12.78 -7.56 6.78
C PHE A 134 -13.30 -8.67 5.88
N ASN A 135 -12.45 -9.46 5.23
CA ASN A 135 -12.89 -10.61 4.45
C ASN A 135 -13.51 -11.71 5.33
N GLN A 136 -13.10 -11.83 6.59
CA GLN A 136 -13.77 -12.71 7.57
C GLN A 136 -15.19 -12.21 7.93
N LEU A 137 -15.42 -10.90 7.88
CA LEU A 137 -16.72 -10.28 8.16
C LEU A 137 -17.64 -10.29 6.93
N TRP A 138 -17.06 -10.02 5.77
CA TRP A 138 -17.75 -9.90 4.49
C TRP A 138 -17.07 -10.81 3.47
N PRO A 139 -17.58 -12.04 3.29
CA PRO A 139 -17.05 -12.97 2.32
C PRO A 139 -16.99 -12.38 0.91
N ALA A 140 -16.08 -12.90 0.10
CA ALA A 140 -15.94 -12.52 -1.31
C ALA A 140 -17.29 -12.66 -2.04
N LYS A 141 -17.61 -11.67 -2.86
CA LYS A 141 -18.84 -11.60 -3.65
C LYS A 141 -18.60 -11.60 -5.15
N TRP A 142 -17.38 -11.28 -5.56
CA TRP A 142 -17.04 -11.07 -6.96
C TRP A 142 -15.77 -11.84 -7.29
N ARG A 143 -15.74 -12.44 -8.48
CA ARG A 143 -14.54 -13.03 -9.04
C ARG A 143 -14.12 -12.25 -10.26
N LEU A 144 -12.93 -11.68 -10.23
CA LEU A 144 -12.39 -10.85 -11.32
C LEU A 144 -10.99 -11.33 -11.68
N LEU A 145 -10.80 -11.81 -12.93
CA LEU A 145 -9.50 -12.20 -13.50
C LEU A 145 -8.65 -13.12 -12.58
N GLY A 146 -9.32 -13.98 -11.81
CA GLY A 146 -8.71 -14.94 -10.90
C GLY A 146 -8.52 -14.48 -9.45
N ALA A 147 -8.96 -13.27 -9.09
CA ALA A 147 -9.04 -12.79 -7.72
C ALA A 147 -10.47 -12.94 -7.17
N GLU A 148 -10.59 -13.34 -5.90
CA GLU A 148 -11.85 -13.37 -5.14
C GLU A 148 -11.96 -12.08 -4.32
N LEU A 149 -12.84 -11.17 -4.73
CA LEU A 149 -12.97 -9.83 -4.18
C LEU A 149 -14.25 -9.71 -3.36
N GLY A 150 -14.18 -8.99 -2.25
CA GLY A 150 -15.30 -8.71 -1.35
C GLY A 150 -15.29 -7.27 -0.85
N TRP A 151 -16.20 -6.95 0.07
CA TRP A 151 -16.24 -5.60 0.65
C TRP A 151 -15.00 -5.26 1.47
N GLY A 152 -14.29 -6.26 2.02
CA GLY A 152 -13.04 -6.01 2.74
C GLY A 152 -11.96 -5.36 1.88
N TRP A 153 -11.87 -5.72 0.60
CA TRP A 153 -11.00 -5.08 -0.37
C TRP A 153 -11.29 -3.59 -0.54
N ILE A 154 -12.56 -3.23 -0.74
CA ILE A 154 -12.97 -1.84 -0.95
C ILE A 154 -12.81 -1.02 0.33
N VAL A 155 -13.27 -1.55 1.47
CA VAL A 155 -13.21 -0.85 2.76
C VAL A 155 -11.77 -0.62 3.19
N THR A 156 -10.88 -1.60 3.01
CA THR A 156 -9.44 -1.40 3.27
C THR A 156 -8.86 -0.30 2.38
N ALA A 157 -9.20 -0.25 1.09
CA ALA A 157 -8.71 0.80 0.19
C ALA A 157 -9.19 2.20 0.61
N VAL A 158 -10.45 2.34 1.05
CA VAL A 158 -10.98 3.60 1.61
C VAL A 158 -10.22 4.01 2.86
N ILE A 159 -10.03 3.09 3.80
CA ILE A 159 -9.31 3.37 5.05
C ILE A 159 -7.85 3.73 4.79
N PHE A 160 -7.20 3.05 3.84
CA PHE A 160 -5.83 3.36 3.43
C PHE A 160 -5.70 4.79 2.89
N ALA A 161 -6.58 5.19 1.96
CA ALA A 161 -6.59 6.55 1.42
C ALA A 161 -6.91 7.59 2.50
N PHE A 162 -7.87 7.31 3.38
CA PHE A 162 -8.23 8.21 4.48
C PHE A 162 -7.10 8.36 5.52
N ALA A 163 -6.41 7.27 5.86
CA ALA A 163 -5.26 7.29 6.75
C ALA A 163 -4.18 8.28 6.26
N HIS A 164 -3.89 8.27 4.95
CA HIS A 164 -2.96 9.20 4.34
C HIS A 164 -3.42 10.66 4.44
N SER A 165 -4.72 10.93 4.25
CA SER A 165 -5.32 12.25 4.41
C SER A 165 -5.32 12.77 5.86
N VAL A 166 -5.49 11.90 6.85
CA VAL A 166 -5.49 12.28 8.27
C VAL A 166 -4.08 12.66 8.74
N LEU A 167 -3.07 11.91 8.28
CA LEU A 167 -1.68 12.19 8.60
C LEU A 167 -1.21 13.47 7.91
N ASN A 168 -1.44 13.57 6.60
CA ASN A 168 -1.09 14.73 5.80
C ASN A 168 -2.30 15.14 4.96
N LEU A 169 -2.91 16.29 5.28
CA LEU A 169 -4.09 16.72 4.54
C LEU A 169 -3.67 17.29 3.17
N GLN A 170 -3.96 16.56 2.10
CA GLN A 170 -3.81 17.02 0.72
C GLN A 170 -5.09 16.74 -0.04
N TRP A 171 -5.52 17.70 -0.87
CA TRP A 171 -6.81 17.61 -1.56
C TRP A 171 -6.86 16.44 -2.55
N TRP A 172 -5.71 16.01 -3.10
CA TRP A 172 -5.62 14.90 -4.05
C TRP A 172 -5.48 13.51 -3.40
N HIS A 173 -5.38 13.40 -2.07
CA HIS A 173 -5.17 12.10 -1.41
C HIS A 173 -6.34 11.12 -1.59
N PHE A 174 -7.54 11.58 -1.97
CA PHE A 174 -8.60 10.66 -2.39
C PHE A 174 -8.17 9.77 -3.58
N SER A 175 -7.25 10.25 -4.42
CA SER A 175 -6.75 9.48 -5.57
C SER A 175 -5.93 8.25 -5.15
N ILE A 176 -5.37 8.25 -3.93
CA ILE A 176 -4.65 7.09 -3.34
C ILE A 176 -5.57 5.87 -3.21
N PHE A 177 -6.90 6.07 -3.21
CA PHE A 177 -7.88 5.00 -3.26
C PHE A 177 -7.67 4.05 -4.45
N PHE A 178 -7.34 4.57 -5.64
CA PHE A 178 -7.19 3.76 -6.86
C PHE A 178 -5.99 2.80 -6.82
N PRO A 179 -4.75 3.24 -6.52
CA PRO A 179 -3.65 2.30 -6.31
C PRO A 179 -3.92 1.39 -5.10
N ALA A 180 -4.59 1.88 -4.05
CA ALA A 180 -4.93 1.04 -2.90
C ALA A 180 -5.87 -0.13 -3.25
N LEU A 181 -6.82 0.08 -4.18
CA LEU A 181 -7.61 -1.00 -4.78
C LEU A 181 -6.72 -1.99 -5.53
N LEU A 182 -5.77 -1.51 -6.34
CA LEU A 182 -4.87 -2.40 -7.05
C LEU A 182 -4.02 -3.24 -6.09
N PHE A 183 -3.46 -2.66 -5.03
CA PHE A 183 -2.69 -3.41 -4.03
C PHE A 183 -3.53 -4.53 -3.40
N GLY A 184 -4.77 -4.21 -3.02
CA GLY A 184 -5.69 -5.21 -2.47
C GLY A 184 -6.08 -6.29 -3.49
N TYR A 185 -6.22 -5.94 -4.78
CA TYR A 185 -6.45 -6.91 -5.86
C TYR A 185 -5.25 -7.84 -6.05
N LEU A 186 -4.02 -7.29 -6.05
CA LEU A 186 -2.79 -8.07 -6.19
C LEU A 186 -2.66 -9.08 -5.05
N ARG A 187 -2.99 -8.68 -3.82
CA ARG A 187 -3.11 -9.60 -2.67
C ARG A 187 -4.07 -10.74 -3.04
N GLU A 188 -5.34 -10.46 -3.33
CA GLU A 188 -6.34 -11.52 -3.53
C GLU A 188 -5.99 -12.43 -4.72
N ARG A 189 -5.33 -11.88 -5.75
CA ARG A 189 -4.94 -12.64 -6.94
C ARG A 189 -3.83 -13.66 -6.69
N THR A 190 -2.91 -13.34 -5.78
CA THR A 190 -1.72 -14.17 -5.50
C THR A 190 -1.85 -14.94 -4.18
N ASN A 191 -2.81 -14.55 -3.34
CA ASN A 191 -2.87 -14.93 -1.94
C ASN A 191 -1.52 -14.70 -1.22
N SER A 192 -0.79 -13.64 -1.58
CA SER A 192 0.48 -13.23 -0.95
C SER A 192 0.62 -11.70 -0.89
N LEU A 193 1.44 -11.20 0.04
CA LEU A 193 1.85 -9.80 0.11
C LEU A 193 3.02 -9.43 -0.81
N THR A 194 3.73 -10.39 -1.38
CA THR A 194 4.92 -10.08 -2.20
C THR A 194 4.57 -9.22 -3.41
N ALA A 195 3.52 -9.57 -4.16
CA ALA A 195 3.09 -8.78 -5.31
C ALA A 195 2.68 -7.33 -4.96
N PRO A 196 1.80 -7.07 -3.97
CA PRO A 196 1.48 -5.70 -3.59
C PRO A 196 2.68 -4.94 -3.00
N ILE A 197 3.56 -5.58 -2.21
CA ILE A 197 4.76 -4.93 -1.68
C ILE A 197 5.67 -4.48 -2.82
N LEU A 198 5.99 -5.37 -3.77
CA LEU A 198 6.84 -5.03 -4.92
C LEU A 198 6.21 -3.93 -5.78
N PHE A 199 4.90 -4.01 -6.02
CA PHE A 199 4.19 -3.01 -6.81
C PHE A 199 4.16 -1.65 -6.12
N HIS A 200 3.93 -1.61 -4.80
CA HIS A 200 3.98 -0.38 -4.01
C HIS A 200 5.39 0.22 -4.03
N THR A 201 6.44 -0.56 -3.73
CA THR A 201 7.83 -0.10 -3.80
C THR A 201 8.18 0.45 -5.18
N PHE A 202 7.82 -0.26 -6.24
CA PHE A 202 8.04 0.17 -7.62
C PHE A 202 7.31 1.50 -7.90
N SER A 203 6.07 1.65 -7.44
CA SER A 203 5.29 2.89 -7.59
C SER A 203 5.99 4.09 -6.97
N ASN A 204 6.49 3.95 -5.74
CA ASN A 204 7.17 5.05 -5.05
C ASN A 204 8.51 5.40 -5.73
N CYS A 205 9.29 4.39 -6.12
CA CYS A 205 10.57 4.59 -6.82
C CYS A 205 10.36 5.21 -8.20
N PHE A 206 9.38 4.73 -8.95
CA PHE A 206 9.00 5.28 -10.25
C PHE A 206 8.58 6.73 -10.12
N MET A 207 7.72 7.07 -9.15
CA MET A 207 7.27 8.45 -8.95
C MET A 207 8.41 9.39 -8.56
N ASN A 208 9.34 8.95 -7.72
CA ASN A 208 10.52 9.75 -7.38
C ASN A 208 11.36 10.05 -8.63
N TRP A 209 11.70 9.03 -9.43
CA TRP A 209 12.45 9.21 -10.67
C TRP A 209 11.68 10.05 -11.71
N PHE A 210 10.39 9.78 -11.87
CA PHE A 210 9.53 10.48 -12.83
C PHE A 210 9.43 11.96 -12.50
N ALA A 211 9.18 12.32 -11.23
CA ALA A 211 9.11 13.72 -10.81
C ALA A 211 10.44 14.46 -11.00
N LYS A 212 11.59 13.79 -10.79
CA LYS A 212 12.93 14.36 -11.02
C LYS A 212 13.29 14.52 -12.49
N SER A 213 12.54 13.91 -13.39
CA SER A 213 12.76 13.99 -14.84
C SER A 213 12.09 15.21 -15.49
N TYR A 214 11.46 16.09 -14.70
CA TYR A 214 10.83 17.32 -15.20
C TYR A 214 11.48 18.56 -14.59
N PHE A 215 11.62 19.60 -15.40
CA PHE A 215 12.12 20.92 -15.00
C PHE A 215 11.04 22.01 -15.16
#